data_AF-A0A970F7H9-F1
#
_entry.id   AF-A0A970F7H9-F1
#
_cell.length_a   1.000
_cell.length_b   1.000
_cell.length_c   1.000
_cell.angle_alpha   90.00
_cell.angle_beta   90.00
_cell.angle_gamma   90.00
#
_symmetry.space_group_name_H-M   'P 1'
#
loop_
_entity.id
_entity.type
_entity.pdbx_description
1 polymer ?
#
loop_
_entity_poly.entity_id
_entity_poly.type
_entity_poly.pdbx_seq_one_letter_code
_entity_poly.pdbx_strand_id
1 'polypeptide(L)'
;MADIAMIAPYREMVSVAQRLAEACSVPVAVAEGNLAQGVDVARDAVNRGARVVVSRGGTALLITQAPDVCIPVVTIPFTSEELVRAVHRATRLSKTIGIIRFANTLRPDVHTLSHIFNSKIIDIPIESEEEAPRRIAEAAADGARAFVGGVTGVTYAEELGYPAILIESCSDSLSMALSEAVNVVTKTAGLQRRVQLLRRALDLVTDGIIVADSDSRVLEVSRAAEKAMGIQRRSAVGRTVDHLLKEGAPANRWAVHDSDRLGSILVLSRNGPLAKQGSHAPTASSTFADIVGSSKCIRECIRVASRYAQSDFNVLITGETGTGKELFAQSIHNASPRRAGPFVVVNCAALPESLLESELFGYASGAFTGASKSGKVGLFAQAHGGTIFLDEVSAMPISVQQRFLRVLETRAVRPIGDDRIFDIDVRVIAATNRDIRSLVASGAFLPDLFYRLDVLNLNLPPLRDRRGDIPEIAQRMLTEFGSAAPQSPRGFTEAALAILQAYDWPGNVRELRNVVQRLVVCSESECVSASEVANALGIANHLPRPIEEAGDADPDPATRNLKLSAREAELESILRVLDECGGSRTLAARRLGISRVTLWRKLRAYVSDSTR
;
A
#
# COMPACT_ATOMS: atom_id res chain seq x y z
N MET A 1 23.10 15.86 12.89
CA MET A 1 23.81 14.58 12.73
C MET A 1 23.79 14.24 11.24
N ALA A 2 24.91 13.78 10.70
CA ALA A 2 24.98 13.41 9.29
C ALA A 2 24.39 12.02 9.09
N ASP A 3 23.59 11.87 8.04
CA ASP A 3 22.94 10.61 7.69
C ASP A 3 23.84 9.73 6.81
N ILE A 4 24.75 10.36 6.06
CA ILE A 4 25.72 9.70 5.20
C ILE A 4 27.12 10.06 5.71
N ALA A 5 27.98 9.05 5.87
CA ALA A 5 29.39 9.23 6.19
C ALA A 5 30.25 8.84 4.99
N MET A 6 30.93 9.80 4.39
CA MET A 6 31.82 9.59 3.26
C MET A 6 33.26 9.52 3.74
N ILE A 7 33.89 8.37 3.57
CA ILE A 7 35.24 8.08 4.05
C ILE A 7 36.17 8.02 2.84
N ALA A 8 36.95 9.07 2.67
CA ALA A 8 37.89 9.25 1.59
C ALA A 8 39.25 8.61 1.95
N PRO A 9 39.77 7.65 1.17
CA PRO A 9 41.04 6.99 1.46
C PRO A 9 42.29 7.86 1.25
N TYR A 10 42.16 9.03 0.62
CA TYR A 10 43.27 9.95 0.36
C TYR A 10 42.79 11.40 0.30
N ARG A 11 43.69 12.34 0.61
CA ARG A 11 43.38 13.74 0.89
C ARG A 11 42.75 14.49 -0.29
N GLU A 12 43.19 14.25 -1.52
CA GLU A 12 42.65 14.92 -2.70
C GLU A 12 41.16 14.61 -2.89
N MET A 13 40.73 13.38 -2.57
CA MET A 13 39.31 12.99 -2.62
C MET A 13 38.47 13.74 -1.58
N VAL A 14 39.01 14.05 -0.39
CA VAL A 14 38.30 14.78 0.66
C VAL A 14 37.79 16.13 0.13
N SER A 15 38.62 16.87 -0.61
CA SER A 15 38.27 18.18 -1.14
C SER A 15 37.14 18.14 -2.18
N VAL A 16 37.10 17.09 -3.01
CA VAL A 16 36.04 16.89 -4.01
C VAL A 16 34.76 16.39 -3.33
N ALA A 17 34.88 15.48 -2.37
CA ALA A 17 33.78 14.95 -1.58
C ALA A 17 33.08 16.04 -0.75
N GLN A 18 33.82 16.96 -0.15
CA GLN A 18 33.26 18.09 0.61
C GLN A 18 32.41 19.01 -0.27
N ARG A 19 32.90 19.37 -1.46
CA ARG A 19 32.13 20.19 -2.42
C ARG A 19 30.84 19.50 -2.88
N LEU A 20 30.89 18.19 -3.10
CA LEU A 20 29.70 17.41 -3.48
C LEU A 20 28.72 17.24 -2.31
N ALA A 21 29.23 17.09 -1.09
CA ALA A 21 28.44 16.98 0.12
C ALA A 21 27.57 18.23 0.37
N GLU A 22 28.08 19.43 0.07
CA GLU A 22 27.33 20.69 0.19
C GLU A 22 26.12 20.76 -0.76
N ALA A 23 26.20 20.11 -1.92
CA ALA A 23 25.14 20.09 -2.92
C ALA A 23 24.06 19.02 -2.65
N CYS A 24 24.22 18.19 -1.61
CA CYS A 24 23.30 17.11 -1.31
C CYS A 24 22.09 17.55 -0.49
N SER A 25 20.93 16.94 -0.78
CA SER A 25 19.68 17.14 -0.03
C SER A 25 19.64 16.44 1.33
N VAL A 26 20.64 15.64 1.65
CA VAL A 26 20.78 14.85 2.88
C VAL A 26 22.10 15.24 3.53
N PRO A 27 22.20 15.39 4.87
CA PRO A 27 23.43 15.81 5.51
C PRO A 27 24.51 14.72 5.39
N VAL A 28 25.63 15.08 4.76
CA VAL A 28 26.80 14.21 4.52
C VAL A 28 27.98 14.71 5.37
N ALA A 29 28.60 13.81 6.13
CA ALA A 29 29.87 14.07 6.79
C ALA A 29 31.01 13.45 5.97
N VAL A 30 32.05 14.22 5.69
CA VAL A 30 33.24 13.73 4.97
C VAL A 30 34.40 13.61 5.95
N ALA A 31 35.06 12.45 5.95
CA ALA A 31 36.24 12.18 6.78
C ALA A 31 37.32 11.47 5.95
N GLU A 32 38.58 11.67 6.34
CA GLU A 32 39.72 10.95 5.77
C GLU A 32 39.97 9.67 6.56
N GLY A 33 40.18 8.57 5.86
CA GLY A 33 40.51 7.29 6.49
C GLY A 33 40.82 6.23 5.44
N ASN A 34 42.01 5.64 5.53
CA ASN A 34 42.45 4.58 4.64
C ASN A 34 42.50 3.24 5.39
N LEU A 35 42.02 2.17 4.74
CA LEU A 35 42.07 0.79 5.24
C LEU A 35 41.55 0.68 6.68
N ALA A 36 42.38 0.20 7.63
CA ALA A 36 42.03 0.04 9.04
C ALA A 36 41.56 1.35 9.69
N GLN A 37 42.22 2.48 9.39
CA GLN A 37 41.79 3.80 9.87
C GLN A 37 40.41 4.16 9.34
N GLY A 38 40.09 3.76 8.10
CA GLY A 38 38.75 3.94 7.53
C GLY A 38 37.67 3.17 8.28
N VAL A 39 37.99 1.98 8.82
CA VAL A 39 37.07 1.20 9.67
C VAL A 39 36.80 1.92 10.99
N ASP A 40 37.83 2.48 11.63
CA ASP A 40 37.66 3.25 12.87
C ASP A 40 36.82 4.51 12.67
N VAL A 41 37.04 5.22 11.57
CA VAL A 41 36.22 6.37 11.18
C VAL A 41 34.77 5.96 10.89
N ALA A 42 34.55 4.79 10.29
CA ALA A 42 33.22 4.25 10.06
C ALA A 42 32.50 3.93 11.37
N ARG A 43 33.19 3.32 12.36
CA ARG A 43 32.63 3.04 13.70
C ARG A 43 32.18 4.31 14.40
N ASP A 44 33.04 5.34 14.39
CA ASP A 44 32.72 6.63 14.99
C ASP A 44 31.54 7.32 14.27
N ALA A 45 31.47 7.20 12.94
CA ALA A 45 30.33 7.67 12.17
C ALA A 45 29.01 6.96 12.53
N VAL A 46 29.02 5.63 12.68
CA VAL A 46 27.87 4.84 13.14
C VAL A 46 27.40 5.32 14.53
N ASN A 47 28.35 5.49 15.46
CA ASN A 47 28.05 5.98 16.81
C ASN A 47 27.44 7.38 16.82
N ARG A 48 27.80 8.22 15.84
CA ARG A 48 27.21 9.56 15.62
C ARG A 48 25.89 9.55 14.83
N GLY A 49 25.35 8.37 14.53
CA GLY A 49 24.05 8.19 13.89
C GLY A 49 24.06 8.16 12.36
N ALA A 50 25.22 7.94 11.73
CA ALA A 50 25.28 7.72 10.29
C ALA A 50 24.46 6.46 9.91
N ARG A 51 23.74 6.54 8.79
CA ARG A 51 22.87 5.47 8.30
C ARG A 51 23.42 4.75 7.08
N VAL A 52 24.37 5.36 6.38
CA VAL A 52 25.08 4.78 5.23
C VAL A 52 26.53 5.27 5.26
N VAL A 53 27.48 4.38 4.94
CA VAL A 53 28.87 4.73 4.70
C VAL A 53 29.15 4.73 3.20
N VAL A 54 29.94 5.67 2.71
CA VAL A 54 30.42 5.72 1.32
C VAL A 54 31.94 5.69 1.34
N SER A 55 32.57 4.73 0.66
CA SER A 55 34.04 4.68 0.58
C SER A 55 34.51 4.02 -0.71
N ARG A 56 35.82 3.91 -0.94
CA ARG A 56 36.41 3.38 -2.17
C ARG A 56 37.30 2.17 -1.92
N GLY A 57 37.27 1.21 -2.86
CA GLY A 57 38.26 0.15 -2.99
C GLY A 57 38.43 -0.70 -1.72
N GLY A 58 39.67 -1.01 -1.35
CA GLY A 58 40.00 -1.83 -0.19
C GLY A 58 39.45 -1.29 1.14
N THR A 59 39.36 0.04 1.30
CA THR A 59 38.77 0.66 2.50
C THR A 59 37.28 0.32 2.60
N ALA A 60 36.52 0.43 1.51
CA ALA A 60 35.11 0.03 1.47
C ALA A 60 34.92 -1.46 1.76
N LEU A 61 35.81 -2.31 1.25
CA LEU A 61 35.79 -3.76 1.50
C LEU A 61 35.99 -4.07 2.99
N LEU A 62 37.00 -3.47 3.62
CA LEU A 62 37.28 -3.69 5.04
C LEU A 62 36.15 -3.19 5.94
N ILE A 63 35.55 -2.04 5.62
CA ILE A 63 34.36 -1.54 6.35
C ILE A 63 33.19 -2.51 6.19
N THR A 64 32.99 -3.07 5.00
CA THR A 64 31.92 -4.05 4.74
C THR A 64 32.13 -5.37 5.50
N GLN A 65 33.39 -5.77 5.71
CA GLN A 65 33.74 -6.99 6.45
C GLN A 65 33.81 -6.79 7.96
N ALA A 66 33.76 -5.54 8.45
CA ALA A 66 33.82 -5.24 9.87
C ALA A 66 32.50 -5.64 10.56
N PRO A 67 32.51 -6.58 11.52
CA PRO A 67 31.29 -7.13 12.12
C PRO A 67 30.53 -6.11 12.97
N ASP A 68 31.19 -5.02 13.36
CA ASP A 68 30.66 -3.98 14.22
C ASP A 68 30.15 -2.74 13.46
N VAL A 69 30.31 -2.69 12.14
CA VAL A 69 29.73 -1.66 11.26
C VAL A 69 28.43 -2.20 10.64
N CYS A 70 27.33 -2.12 11.37
CA CYS A 70 26.03 -2.70 10.99
C CYS A 70 25.17 -1.81 10.07
N ILE A 71 25.77 -0.96 9.24
CA ILE A 71 25.05 -0.06 8.31
C ILE A 71 25.50 -0.29 6.86
N PRO A 72 24.65 -0.05 5.85
CA PRO A 72 25.01 -0.24 4.45
C PRO A 72 26.25 0.56 4.02
N VAL A 73 27.14 -0.09 3.27
CA VAL A 73 28.34 0.52 2.66
C VAL A 73 28.13 0.64 1.16
N VAL A 74 28.21 1.86 0.63
CA VAL A 74 28.16 2.16 -0.80
C VAL A 74 29.58 2.35 -1.31
N THR A 75 29.98 1.51 -2.25
CA THR A 75 31.31 1.57 -2.84
C THR A 75 31.36 2.59 -3.97
N ILE A 76 32.34 3.48 -3.95
CA ILE A 76 32.67 4.38 -5.05
C ILE A 76 33.29 3.52 -6.16
N PRO A 77 32.65 3.41 -7.33
CA PRO A 77 33.16 2.59 -8.42
C PRO A 77 34.45 3.17 -9.00
N PHE A 78 35.25 2.30 -9.59
CA PHE A 78 36.28 2.68 -10.55
C PHE A 78 35.64 2.72 -11.94
N THR A 79 35.83 3.81 -12.67
CA THR A 79 35.32 3.91 -14.05
C THR A 79 36.41 3.61 -15.05
N SER A 80 36.03 3.14 -16.24
CA SER A 80 36.98 2.90 -17.34
C SER A 80 37.74 4.17 -17.71
N GLU A 81 37.11 5.34 -17.58
CA GLU A 81 37.72 6.63 -17.87
C GLU A 81 38.86 6.99 -16.89
N GLU A 82 38.67 6.74 -15.59
CA GLU A 82 39.71 6.92 -14.57
C GLU A 82 40.91 6.01 -14.83
N LEU A 83 40.64 4.75 -15.17
CA LEU A 83 41.68 3.79 -15.52
C LEU A 83 42.45 4.22 -16.77
N VAL A 84 41.75 4.63 -17.83
CA VAL A 84 42.35 5.13 -19.09
C VAL A 84 43.24 6.34 -18.82
N ARG A 85 42.82 7.30 -17.98
CA ARG A 85 43.64 8.45 -17.59
C ARG A 85 44.90 8.03 -16.82
N ALA A 86 44.76 7.12 -15.86
CA ALA A 86 45.90 6.67 -15.05
C ALA A 86 46.92 5.88 -15.89
N VAL A 87 46.44 4.97 -16.75
CA VAL A 87 47.29 4.22 -17.69
C VAL A 87 47.97 5.17 -18.68
N HIS A 88 47.24 6.17 -19.23
CA HIS A 88 47.85 7.17 -20.11
C HIS A 88 49.01 7.90 -19.43
N ARG A 89 48.86 8.31 -18.16
CA ARG A 89 49.98 8.91 -17.41
C ARG A 89 51.14 7.93 -17.23
N ALA A 90 50.85 6.65 -16.96
CA ALA A 90 51.88 5.62 -16.74
C ALA A 90 52.67 5.29 -18.02
N THR A 91 52.08 5.46 -19.20
CA THR A 91 52.79 5.27 -20.49
C THR A 91 53.97 6.21 -20.69
N ARG A 92 53.98 7.35 -19.98
CA ARG A 92 55.11 8.30 -19.99
C ARG A 92 56.29 7.82 -19.16
N LEU A 93 56.08 6.85 -18.28
CA LEU A 93 57.08 6.31 -17.35
C LEU A 93 57.63 4.98 -17.85
N SER A 94 56.79 4.12 -18.43
CA SER A 94 57.18 2.80 -18.91
C SER A 94 56.30 2.32 -20.07
N LYS A 95 56.89 1.48 -20.93
CA LYS A 95 56.19 0.70 -21.96
C LYS A 95 55.57 -0.59 -21.44
N THR A 96 55.95 -1.05 -20.26
CA THR A 96 55.33 -2.19 -19.58
C THR A 96 54.74 -1.73 -18.25
N ILE A 97 53.42 -1.83 -18.12
CA ILE A 97 52.64 -1.24 -17.03
C ILE A 97 51.89 -2.36 -16.29
N GLY A 98 52.03 -2.43 -14.97
CA GLY A 98 51.23 -3.31 -14.11
C GLY A 98 50.00 -2.58 -13.56
N ILE A 99 48.81 -3.16 -13.70
CA ILE A 99 47.57 -2.65 -13.09
C ILE A 99 47.27 -3.46 -11.84
N ILE A 100 47.38 -2.84 -10.66
CA ILE A 100 47.12 -3.45 -9.35
C ILE A 100 45.68 -3.19 -8.97
N ARG A 101 44.92 -4.26 -8.72
CA ARG A 101 43.50 -4.17 -8.34
C ARG A 101 43.10 -5.25 -7.36
N PHE A 102 42.11 -4.98 -6.51
CA PHE A 102 41.50 -6.05 -5.72
C PHE A 102 40.69 -6.99 -6.63
N ALA A 103 40.73 -8.30 -6.36
CA ALA A 103 40.11 -9.32 -7.20
C ALA A 103 38.60 -9.09 -7.42
N ASN A 104 37.93 -8.45 -6.46
CA ASN A 104 36.51 -8.08 -6.47
C ASN A 104 36.19 -6.78 -7.24
N THR A 105 37.17 -6.14 -7.87
CA THR A 105 36.97 -4.94 -8.71
C THR A 105 36.92 -5.29 -10.19
N LEU A 106 36.38 -4.37 -10.99
CA LEU A 106 36.16 -4.55 -12.42
C LEU A 106 37.44 -4.98 -13.14
N ARG A 107 37.40 -6.14 -13.80
CA ARG A 107 38.55 -6.68 -14.53
C ARG A 107 38.83 -5.81 -15.77
N PRO A 108 40.02 -5.22 -15.89
CA PRO A 108 40.35 -4.39 -17.03
C PRO A 108 40.54 -5.26 -18.28
N ASP A 109 40.06 -4.77 -19.42
CA ASP A 109 40.40 -5.36 -20.72
C ASP A 109 41.84 -4.95 -21.10
N VAL A 110 42.79 -5.74 -20.61
CA VAL A 110 44.22 -5.52 -20.85
C VAL A 110 44.60 -5.61 -22.32
N HIS A 111 43.87 -6.37 -23.15
CA HIS A 111 44.17 -6.47 -24.57
C HIS A 111 43.84 -5.15 -25.26
N THR A 112 42.63 -4.64 -25.07
CA THR A 112 42.20 -3.35 -25.65
C THR A 112 43.07 -2.20 -25.16
N LEU A 113 43.35 -2.13 -23.86
CA LEU A 113 44.22 -1.09 -23.30
C LEU A 113 45.66 -1.18 -23.85
N SER A 114 46.19 -2.40 -24.03
CA SER A 114 47.54 -2.58 -24.60
C SER A 114 47.62 -2.07 -26.05
N HIS A 115 46.56 -2.32 -26.84
CA HIS A 115 46.46 -1.83 -28.21
C HIS A 115 46.32 -0.30 -28.28
N ILE A 116 45.46 0.30 -27.45
CA ILE A 116 45.22 1.75 -27.43
C ILE A 116 46.49 2.52 -27.09
N PHE A 117 47.22 2.06 -26.07
CA PHE A 117 48.37 2.79 -25.55
C PHE A 117 49.72 2.35 -26.13
N ASN A 118 49.75 1.30 -26.96
CA ASN A 118 50.97 0.70 -27.49
C ASN A 118 52.01 0.44 -26.39
N SER A 119 51.53 -0.24 -25.34
CA SER A 119 52.27 -0.63 -24.13
C SER A 119 51.82 -2.00 -23.67
N LYS A 120 52.71 -2.82 -23.12
CA LYS A 120 52.39 -4.14 -22.54
C LYS A 120 51.72 -3.92 -21.18
N ILE A 121 50.47 -4.32 -21.02
CA ILE A 121 49.73 -4.17 -19.76
C ILE A 121 49.58 -5.53 -19.07
N ILE A 122 49.91 -5.58 -17.78
CA ILE A 122 49.84 -6.77 -16.93
C ILE A 122 48.77 -6.54 -15.86
N ASP A 123 47.74 -7.38 -15.81
CA ASP A 123 46.71 -7.35 -14.75
C ASP A 123 47.24 -8.06 -13.49
N ILE A 124 47.20 -7.37 -12.35
CA ILE A 124 47.71 -7.85 -11.07
C ILE A 124 46.55 -7.84 -10.05
N PRO A 125 45.70 -8.90 -10.06
CA PRO A 125 44.69 -9.07 -9.02
C PRO A 125 45.36 -9.42 -7.68
N ILE A 126 44.89 -8.78 -6.61
CA ILE A 126 45.22 -9.06 -5.21
C ILE A 126 43.95 -9.40 -4.44
N GLU A 127 43.98 -10.40 -3.55
CA GLU A 127 42.83 -10.72 -2.69
C GLU A 127 42.90 -10.02 -1.34
N SER A 128 44.12 -9.79 -0.84
CA SER A 128 44.38 -9.08 0.42
C SER A 128 45.53 -8.09 0.26
N GLU A 129 45.66 -7.19 1.24
CA GLU A 129 46.77 -6.24 1.32
C GLU A 129 48.14 -6.92 1.45
N GLU A 130 48.20 -8.00 2.24
CA GLU A 130 49.43 -8.77 2.50
C GLU A 130 50.00 -9.43 1.24
N GLU A 131 49.16 -9.69 0.23
CA GLU A 131 49.57 -10.30 -1.03
C GLU A 131 50.23 -9.29 -2.00
N ALA A 132 49.97 -8.00 -1.81
CA ALA A 132 50.36 -6.96 -2.76
C ALA A 132 51.88 -6.92 -3.03
N PRO A 133 52.78 -6.94 -2.04
CA PRO A 133 54.23 -6.90 -2.29
C PRO A 133 54.72 -8.06 -3.16
N ARG A 134 54.22 -9.27 -2.88
CA ARG A 134 54.59 -10.48 -3.62
C ARG A 134 54.14 -10.40 -5.08
N ARG A 135 52.88 -10.02 -5.32
CA ARG A 135 52.29 -9.96 -6.67
C ARG A 135 52.91 -8.84 -7.52
N ILE A 136 53.27 -7.72 -6.90
CA ILE A 136 54.01 -6.64 -7.56
C ILE A 136 55.41 -7.11 -7.96
N ALA A 137 56.11 -7.84 -7.09
CA ALA A 137 57.44 -8.39 -7.40
C ALA A 137 57.40 -9.41 -8.56
N GLU A 138 56.37 -10.28 -8.59
CA GLU A 138 56.13 -11.21 -9.70
C GLU A 138 55.93 -10.46 -11.03
N ALA A 139 55.08 -9.42 -11.04
CA ALA A 139 54.85 -8.63 -12.24
C ALA A 139 56.08 -7.80 -12.68
N ALA A 140 56.91 -7.37 -11.73
CA ALA A 140 58.18 -6.70 -12.02
C ALA A 140 59.18 -7.65 -12.69
N ALA A 141 59.21 -8.93 -12.28
CA ALA A 141 59.98 -9.97 -12.94
C ALA A 141 59.50 -10.22 -14.39
N ASP A 142 58.19 -10.10 -14.63
CA ASP A 142 57.57 -10.17 -15.97
C ASP A 142 57.76 -8.90 -16.83
N GLY A 143 58.52 -7.94 -16.30
CA GLY A 143 58.99 -6.75 -17.00
C GLY A 143 58.20 -5.47 -16.71
N ALA A 144 57.23 -5.47 -15.78
CA ALA A 144 56.56 -4.24 -15.37
C ALA A 144 57.55 -3.26 -14.72
N ARG A 145 57.57 -2.02 -15.20
CA ARG A 145 58.45 -0.94 -14.66
C ARG A 145 57.68 0.29 -14.20
N ALA A 146 56.37 0.33 -14.41
CA ALA A 146 55.47 1.33 -13.82
C ALA A 146 54.17 0.65 -13.40
N PHE A 147 53.55 1.13 -12.32
CA PHE A 147 52.35 0.53 -11.76
C PHE A 147 51.20 1.53 -11.67
N VAL A 148 49.96 1.03 -11.81
CA VAL A 148 48.73 1.81 -11.71
C VAL A 148 47.79 1.09 -10.76
N GLY A 149 47.22 1.79 -9.78
CA GLY A 149 46.32 1.12 -8.83
C GLY A 149 45.62 2.05 -7.84
N GLY A 150 44.91 1.45 -6.89
CA GLY A 150 44.42 2.16 -5.71
C GLY A 150 45.56 2.48 -4.73
N VAL A 151 45.22 3.18 -3.63
CA VAL A 151 46.19 3.67 -2.62
C VAL A 151 47.14 2.56 -2.17
N THR A 152 46.61 1.40 -1.74
CA THR A 152 47.39 0.24 -1.31
C THR A 152 48.42 -0.20 -2.36
N GLY A 153 48.00 -0.36 -3.61
CA GLY A 153 48.89 -0.82 -4.68
C GLY A 153 49.98 0.20 -5.01
N VAL A 154 49.67 1.49 -4.96
CA VAL A 154 50.63 2.58 -5.19
C VAL A 154 51.67 2.60 -4.07
N THR A 155 51.23 2.55 -2.80
CA THR A 155 52.13 2.57 -1.64
C THR A 155 53.15 1.43 -1.70
N TYR A 156 52.70 0.20 -1.91
CA TYR A 156 53.64 -0.94 -1.98
C TYR A 156 54.53 -0.93 -3.23
N ALA A 157 54.05 -0.44 -4.36
CA ALA A 157 54.88 -0.31 -5.56
C ALA A 157 55.99 0.73 -5.37
N GLU A 158 55.69 1.85 -4.71
CA GLU A 158 56.67 2.89 -4.37
C GLU A 158 57.67 2.40 -3.31
N GLU A 159 57.23 1.67 -2.29
CA GLU A 159 58.12 1.03 -1.30
C GLU A 159 59.11 0.04 -1.93
N LEU A 160 58.67 -0.68 -2.97
CA LEU A 160 59.53 -1.56 -3.77
C LEU A 160 60.40 -0.80 -4.80
N GLY A 161 60.33 0.53 -4.84
CA GLY A 161 61.15 1.40 -5.68
C GLY A 161 60.65 1.57 -7.11
N TYR A 162 59.41 1.21 -7.42
CA TYR A 162 58.83 1.38 -8.75
C TYR A 162 57.92 2.60 -8.83
N PRO A 163 57.94 3.35 -9.94
CA PRO A 163 57.03 4.47 -10.13
C PRO A 163 55.58 3.96 -10.21
N ALA A 164 54.70 4.56 -9.41
CA ALA A 164 53.30 4.20 -9.35
C ALA A 164 52.37 5.41 -9.56
N ILE A 165 51.18 5.15 -10.11
CA ILE A 165 50.16 6.17 -10.38
C ILE A 165 48.85 5.75 -9.73
N LEU A 166 48.31 6.64 -8.90
CA LEU A 166 47.01 6.48 -8.28
C LEU A 166 45.88 6.63 -9.30
N ILE A 167 44.93 5.70 -9.26
CA ILE A 167 43.65 5.86 -9.96
C ILE A 167 42.78 6.83 -9.16
N GLU A 168 42.85 8.11 -9.54
CA GLU A 168 42.09 9.19 -8.92
C GLU A 168 40.60 9.10 -9.28
N SER A 169 39.70 9.29 -8.30
CA SER A 169 38.26 9.40 -8.56
C SER A 169 37.94 10.72 -9.24
N CYS A 170 37.17 10.69 -10.31
CA CYS A 170 36.53 11.89 -10.81
C CYS A 170 35.30 12.28 -9.98
N SER A 171 34.86 13.53 -10.15
CA SER A 171 33.63 14.06 -9.53
C SER A 171 32.41 13.21 -9.86
N ASP A 172 32.35 12.62 -11.06
CA ASP A 172 31.19 11.84 -11.51
C ASP A 172 31.05 10.52 -10.74
N SER A 173 32.16 9.80 -10.51
CA SER A 173 32.16 8.56 -9.71
C SER A 173 31.72 8.81 -8.27
N LEU A 174 32.17 9.94 -7.69
CA LEU A 174 31.78 10.39 -6.35
C LEU A 174 30.29 10.76 -6.33
N SER A 175 29.80 11.47 -7.34
CA SER A 175 28.39 11.87 -7.48
C SER A 175 27.46 10.67 -7.66
N MET A 176 27.86 9.66 -8.44
CA MET A 176 27.11 8.41 -8.59
C MET A 176 26.98 7.67 -7.27
N ALA A 177 28.10 7.49 -6.55
CA ALA A 177 28.10 6.82 -5.25
C ALA A 177 27.26 7.58 -4.20
N LEU A 178 27.33 8.91 -4.23
CA LEU A 178 26.57 9.76 -3.32
C LEU A 178 25.07 9.75 -3.63
N SER A 179 24.69 9.75 -4.90
CA SER A 179 23.30 9.59 -5.34
C SER A 179 22.74 8.24 -4.90
N GLU A 180 23.53 7.17 -5.01
CA GLU A 180 23.14 5.85 -4.51
C GLU A 180 23.00 5.84 -2.99
N ALA A 181 23.93 6.45 -2.26
CA ALA A 181 23.82 6.58 -0.81
C ALA A 181 22.56 7.36 -0.38
N VAL A 182 22.21 8.44 -1.08
CA VAL A 182 20.95 9.18 -0.85
C VAL A 182 19.73 8.31 -1.15
N ASN A 183 19.76 7.51 -2.22
CA ASN A 183 18.70 6.55 -2.53
C ASN A 183 18.54 5.51 -1.41
N VAL A 184 19.64 4.98 -0.88
CA VAL A 184 19.61 4.03 0.24
C VAL A 184 19.03 4.69 1.49
N VAL A 185 19.46 5.90 1.84
CA VAL A 185 18.95 6.64 3.01
C VAL A 185 17.45 6.95 2.88
N THR A 186 17.00 7.43 1.72
CA THR A 186 15.61 7.81 1.48
C THR A 186 14.68 6.60 1.43
N LYS A 187 15.09 5.49 0.79
CA LYS A 187 14.33 4.23 0.77
C LYS A 187 14.26 3.59 2.15
N THR A 188 15.35 3.59 2.91
CA THR A 188 15.40 3.00 4.26
C THR A 188 14.54 3.80 5.25
N ALA A 189 14.53 5.14 5.14
CA ALA A 189 13.66 6.00 5.96
C ALA A 189 12.16 5.77 5.70
N GLY A 190 11.77 5.55 4.44
CA GLY A 190 10.39 5.24 4.06
C GLY A 190 9.91 3.91 4.65
N LEU A 191 10.78 2.89 4.66
CA LEU A 191 10.51 1.60 5.28
C LEU A 191 10.37 1.72 6.80
N GLN A 192 11.28 2.45 7.46
CA GLN A 192 11.22 2.70 8.90
C GLN A 192 9.94 3.46 9.32
N ARG A 193 9.48 4.44 8.54
CA ARG A 193 8.19 5.12 8.77
C ARG A 193 7.00 4.17 8.63
N ARG A 194 6.99 3.29 7.63
CA ARG A 194 5.93 2.27 7.47
C ARG A 194 5.92 1.30 8.64
N VAL A 195 7.08 0.84 9.11
CA VAL A 195 7.18 -0.01 10.31
C VAL A 195 6.70 0.73 11.56
N GLN A 196 7.03 2.01 11.75
CA GLN A 196 6.53 2.81 12.88
C GLN A 196 5.02 3.04 12.83
N LEU A 197 4.45 3.24 11.64
CA LEU A 197 3.00 3.36 11.47
C LEU A 197 2.29 2.03 11.79
N LEU A 198 2.82 0.91 11.30
CA LEU A 198 2.31 -0.43 11.63
C LEU A 198 2.38 -0.67 13.15
N ARG A 199 3.48 -0.28 13.81
CA ARG A 199 3.61 -0.35 15.27
C ARG A 199 2.53 0.45 16.00
N ARG A 200 2.30 1.71 15.59
CA ARG A 200 1.23 2.53 16.19
C ARG A 200 -0.15 1.94 15.94
N ALA A 201 -0.38 1.36 14.76
CA ALA A 201 -1.63 0.67 14.47
C ALA A 201 -1.81 -0.57 15.37
N LEU A 202 -0.76 -1.36 15.58
CA LEU A 202 -0.77 -2.51 16.49
C LEU A 202 -1.03 -2.09 17.95
N ASP A 203 -0.48 -0.98 18.40
CA ASP A 203 -0.70 -0.47 19.76
C ASP A 203 -2.11 0.09 20.01
N LEU A 204 -2.88 0.37 18.94
CA LEU A 204 -4.30 0.74 19.02
C LEU A 204 -5.22 -0.47 19.13
N VAL A 205 -4.72 -1.68 18.84
CA VAL A 205 -5.50 -2.91 18.94
C VAL A 205 -5.63 -3.32 20.41
N THR A 206 -6.86 -3.67 20.81
CA THR A 206 -7.17 -4.10 22.18
C THR A 206 -6.71 -5.52 22.50
N ASP A 207 -6.53 -6.34 21.47
CA ASP A 207 -6.03 -7.71 21.56
C ASP A 207 -4.49 -7.72 21.62
N GLY A 208 -3.94 -8.66 22.40
CA GLY A 208 -2.50 -8.83 22.52
C GLY A 208 -1.91 -9.50 21.29
N ILE A 209 -1.23 -8.75 20.44
CA ILE A 209 -0.54 -9.26 19.25
C ILE A 209 0.97 -9.43 19.54
N ILE A 210 1.52 -10.58 19.15
CA ILE A 210 2.96 -10.87 19.02
C ILE A 210 3.22 -11.22 17.56
N VAL A 211 4.25 -10.64 16.97
CA VAL A 211 4.72 -10.98 15.62
C VAL A 211 6.07 -11.64 15.76
N ALA A 212 6.26 -12.78 15.09
CA ALA A 212 7.51 -13.49 15.04
C ALA A 212 7.91 -13.77 13.58
N ASP A 213 9.20 -14.02 13.36
CA ASP A 213 9.74 -14.41 12.05
C ASP A 213 9.47 -15.91 11.76
N SER A 214 9.98 -16.39 10.62
CA SER A 214 9.87 -17.79 10.21
C SER A 214 10.59 -18.76 11.15
N ASP A 215 11.55 -18.28 11.94
CA ASP A 215 12.28 -19.08 12.93
C ASP A 215 11.62 -18.99 14.32
N SER A 216 10.38 -18.49 14.38
CA SER A 216 9.62 -18.29 15.61
C SER A 216 10.30 -17.36 16.62
N ARG A 217 11.15 -16.42 16.16
CA ARG A 217 11.73 -15.37 17.00
C ARG A 217 10.85 -14.14 16.97
N VAL A 218 10.59 -13.57 18.15
CA VAL A 218 9.71 -12.42 18.28
C VAL A 218 10.33 -11.18 17.64
N LEU A 219 9.65 -10.67 16.62
CA LEU A 219 9.95 -9.42 15.93
C LEU A 219 9.30 -8.24 16.63
N GLU A 220 8.03 -8.39 17.04
CA GLU A 220 7.24 -7.33 17.66
C GLU A 220 6.24 -7.81 18.69
N VAL A 221 5.94 -6.93 19.65
CA VAL A 221 4.93 -7.16 20.69
C VAL A 221 4.11 -5.89 20.87
N SER A 222 2.79 -6.01 20.74
CA SER A 222 1.84 -4.92 21.02
C SER A 222 1.80 -4.58 22.51
N ARG A 223 1.45 -3.34 22.85
CA ARG A 223 1.27 -2.93 24.25
C ARG A 223 0.24 -3.76 25.02
N ALA A 224 -0.80 -4.26 24.34
CA ALA A 224 -1.77 -5.15 24.93
C ALA A 224 -1.16 -6.51 25.32
N ALA A 225 -0.27 -7.05 24.47
CA ALA A 225 0.46 -8.29 24.76
C ALA A 225 1.49 -8.11 25.89
N GLU A 226 2.23 -7.00 25.94
CA GLU A 226 3.14 -6.71 27.07
C GLU A 226 2.42 -6.75 28.42
N LYS A 227 1.27 -6.07 28.50
CA LYS A 227 0.45 -6.06 29.72
C LYS A 227 -0.12 -7.44 30.07
N ALA A 228 -0.50 -8.22 29.06
CA ALA A 228 -1.09 -9.53 29.28
C ALA A 228 -0.07 -10.59 29.73
N MET A 229 1.20 -10.47 29.29
CA MET A 229 2.28 -11.40 29.63
C MET A 229 3.12 -10.95 30.83
N GLY A 230 3.04 -9.68 31.23
CA GLY A 230 3.91 -9.11 32.27
C GLY A 230 5.37 -8.98 31.85
N ILE A 231 5.67 -9.05 30.54
CA ILE A 231 7.02 -8.99 29.99
C ILE A 231 7.18 -7.72 29.17
N GLN A 232 8.30 -7.02 29.34
CA GLN A 232 8.61 -5.82 28.55
C GLN A 232 9.07 -6.22 27.14
N ARG A 233 8.63 -5.49 26.12
CA ARG A 233 8.98 -5.74 24.70
C ARG A 233 10.48 -5.82 24.48
N ARG A 234 11.27 -4.95 25.13
CA ARG A 234 12.74 -4.95 25.03
C ARG A 234 13.37 -6.28 25.44
N SER A 235 12.74 -7.01 26.37
CA SER A 235 13.18 -8.34 26.80
C SER A 235 12.56 -9.47 25.99
N ALA A 236 11.51 -9.20 25.21
CA ALA A 236 10.80 -10.20 24.41
C ALA A 236 11.35 -10.32 22.98
N VAL A 237 11.71 -9.19 22.34
CA VAL A 237 12.21 -9.16 20.96
C VAL A 237 13.51 -9.98 20.84
N GLY A 238 13.59 -10.86 19.83
CA GLY A 238 14.72 -11.75 19.56
C GLY A 238 14.68 -13.11 20.27
N ARG A 239 13.82 -13.28 21.30
CA ARG A 239 13.57 -14.58 21.94
C ARG A 239 12.61 -15.43 21.12
N THR A 240 12.62 -16.73 21.35
CA THR A 240 11.64 -17.63 20.73
C THR A 240 10.27 -17.49 21.38
N VAL A 241 9.21 -17.58 20.56
CA VAL A 241 7.81 -17.52 21.00
C VAL A 241 7.53 -18.57 22.08
N ASP A 242 8.03 -19.80 21.92
CA ASP A 242 7.84 -20.90 22.88
C ASP A 242 8.41 -20.59 24.27
N HIS A 243 9.56 -19.92 24.34
CA HIS A 243 10.16 -19.54 25.62
C HIS A 243 9.33 -18.46 26.31
N LEU A 244 8.84 -17.50 25.52
CA LEU A 244 7.99 -16.40 25.98
C LEU A 244 6.64 -16.88 26.51
N LEU A 245 6.03 -17.86 25.84
CA LEU A 245 4.77 -18.47 26.29
C LEU A 245 4.97 -19.29 27.58
N LYS A 246 6.12 -19.96 27.77
CA LYS A 246 6.40 -20.70 29.01
C LYS A 246 6.62 -19.81 30.24
N GLU A 247 7.17 -18.61 30.06
CA GLU A 247 7.46 -17.67 31.16
C GLU A 247 6.25 -16.80 31.56
N GLY A 248 5.35 -16.45 30.62
CA GLY A 248 4.43 -15.31 30.81
C GLY A 248 2.92 -15.55 30.63
N ALA A 249 2.45 -16.64 30.01
CA ALA A 249 1.01 -16.89 29.84
C ALA A 249 0.68 -18.35 29.44
N PRO A 250 -0.43 -18.95 29.90
CA PRO A 250 -0.78 -20.31 29.50
C PRO A 250 -0.97 -20.42 27.97
N ALA A 251 -0.25 -21.35 27.35
CA ALA A 251 -0.20 -21.58 25.89
C ALA A 251 -1.59 -21.71 25.23
N ASN A 252 -2.62 -22.10 25.99
CA ASN A 252 -3.97 -22.29 25.51
C ASN A 252 -4.74 -21.01 25.19
N ARG A 253 -4.19 -19.80 25.40
CA ARG A 253 -4.91 -18.53 25.16
C ARG A 253 -4.54 -17.80 23.87
N TRP A 254 -3.54 -18.27 23.13
CA TRP A 254 -3.01 -17.57 21.95
C TRP A 254 -3.43 -18.29 20.66
N ALA A 255 -4.00 -17.55 19.71
CA ALA A 255 -4.25 -18.05 18.36
C ALA A 255 -3.03 -17.74 17.48
N VAL A 256 -2.43 -18.77 16.86
CA VAL A 256 -1.28 -18.63 15.96
C VAL A 256 -1.79 -18.52 14.53
N HIS A 257 -1.50 -17.40 13.88
CA HIS A 257 -1.72 -17.18 12.46
C HIS A 257 -0.38 -17.25 11.75
N ASP A 258 -0.12 -18.39 11.11
CA ASP A 258 1.15 -18.63 10.43
C ASP A 258 1.11 -18.21 8.96
N SER A 259 2.21 -17.64 8.47
CA SER A 259 2.36 -17.21 7.07
C SER A 259 3.73 -17.64 6.55
N ASP A 260 3.73 -18.63 5.65
CA ASP A 260 4.87 -19.41 5.10
C ASP A 260 6.12 -18.63 4.60
N ARG A 261 6.10 -17.29 4.56
CA ARG A 261 7.24 -16.46 4.12
C ARG A 261 7.56 -15.24 4.99
N LEU A 262 6.71 -14.88 5.95
CA LEU A 262 6.84 -13.64 6.73
C LEU A 262 6.95 -13.90 8.24
N GLY A 263 6.70 -15.13 8.67
CA GLY A 263 6.69 -15.56 10.07
C GLY A 263 5.28 -15.66 10.66
N SER A 264 5.20 -15.96 11.96
CA SER A 264 3.94 -16.22 12.66
C SER A 264 3.42 -15.00 13.43
N ILE A 265 2.12 -14.72 13.37
CA ILE A 265 1.46 -13.71 14.21
C ILE A 265 0.62 -14.43 15.27
N LEU A 266 0.92 -14.22 16.54
CA LEU A 266 0.13 -14.72 17.65
C LEU A 266 -0.81 -13.63 18.15
N VAL A 267 -2.10 -13.95 18.28
CA VAL A 267 -3.13 -13.04 18.76
C VAL A 267 -3.76 -13.60 20.04
N LEU A 268 -3.75 -12.81 21.10
CA LEU A 268 -4.41 -13.03 22.38
C LEU A 268 -5.62 -12.09 22.45
N SER A 269 -6.81 -12.63 22.18
CA SER A 269 -8.02 -11.84 22.44
C SER A 269 -8.31 -11.78 23.94
N ARG A 270 -8.81 -10.64 24.43
CA ARG A 270 -9.31 -10.51 25.81
C ARG A 270 -10.45 -11.49 26.12
N ASN A 271 -11.11 -12.02 25.09
CA ASN A 271 -12.19 -12.98 25.21
C ASN A 271 -11.68 -14.44 25.15
N GLY A 272 -10.71 -14.78 25.99
CA GLY A 272 -10.24 -16.15 26.17
C GLY A 272 -9.66 -16.81 24.91
N PRO A 273 -9.31 -18.11 24.99
CA PRO A 273 -8.91 -18.87 23.82
C PRO A 273 -10.01 -18.80 22.77
N LEU A 274 -9.64 -18.63 21.50
CA LEU A 274 -10.36 -19.26 20.40
C LEU A 274 -10.21 -20.78 20.58
N ALA A 275 -10.85 -21.31 21.60
CA ALA A 275 -11.21 -22.71 21.69
C ALA A 275 -11.89 -23.00 20.36
N LYS A 276 -11.33 -23.96 19.62
CA LYS A 276 -11.91 -24.61 18.44
C LYS A 276 -13.39 -24.27 18.36
N GLN A 277 -13.75 -23.20 17.67
CA GLN A 277 -15.14 -22.94 17.36
C GLN A 277 -15.47 -24.05 16.37
N GLY A 278 -16.03 -25.13 16.90
CA GLY A 278 -16.90 -25.96 16.10
C GLY A 278 -17.87 -25.00 15.45
N SER A 279 -17.80 -24.92 14.13
CA SER A 279 -18.96 -24.72 13.28
C SER A 279 -20.08 -23.88 13.90
N HIS A 280 -19.82 -22.60 14.18
CA HIS A 280 -20.88 -21.63 13.99
C HIS A 280 -20.83 -21.27 12.53
N ALA A 281 -21.71 -21.94 11.79
CA ALA A 281 -22.06 -21.58 10.42
C ALA A 281 -22.19 -20.04 10.36
N PRO A 282 -21.60 -19.36 9.37
CA PRO A 282 -21.73 -17.91 9.28
C PRO A 282 -23.23 -17.58 9.25
N THR A 283 -23.71 -16.74 10.16
CA THR A 283 -25.15 -16.44 10.31
C THR A 283 -25.46 -15.04 9.81
N ALA A 284 -26.63 -14.85 9.22
CA ALA A 284 -27.11 -13.53 8.83
C ALA A 284 -27.67 -12.79 10.04
N SER A 285 -27.20 -11.57 10.29
CA SER A 285 -27.61 -10.78 11.46
C SER A 285 -28.81 -9.86 11.20
N SER A 286 -29.03 -9.46 9.95
CA SER A 286 -30.02 -8.43 9.60
C SER A 286 -31.34 -8.98 9.05
N THR A 287 -32.43 -8.27 9.28
CA THR A 287 -33.78 -8.60 8.84
C THR A 287 -34.43 -7.45 8.07
N PHE A 288 -35.58 -7.71 7.43
CA PHE A 288 -36.32 -6.65 6.74
C PHE A 288 -36.75 -5.49 7.67
N ALA A 289 -36.83 -5.71 8.98
CA ALA A 289 -37.13 -4.67 9.97
C ALA A 289 -35.96 -3.67 10.17
N ASP A 290 -34.75 -4.05 9.78
CA ASP A 290 -33.57 -3.19 9.83
C ASP A 290 -33.49 -2.24 8.63
N ILE A 291 -34.33 -2.46 7.60
CA ILE A 291 -34.42 -1.58 6.43
C ILE A 291 -35.31 -0.38 6.77
N VAL A 292 -34.69 0.78 6.90
CA VAL A 292 -35.36 2.05 7.21
C VAL A 292 -35.89 2.70 5.94
N GLY A 293 -37.12 3.22 6.02
CA GLY A 293 -37.72 4.02 4.97
C GLY A 293 -39.21 3.74 4.77
N SER A 294 -39.94 4.78 4.39
CA SER A 294 -41.40 4.79 4.23
C SER A 294 -41.82 5.23 2.83
N SER A 295 -40.91 5.30 1.87
CA SER A 295 -41.23 5.55 0.48
C SER A 295 -41.93 4.36 -0.17
N LYS A 296 -42.77 4.64 -1.18
CA LYS A 296 -43.47 3.57 -1.92
C LYS A 296 -42.47 2.61 -2.58
N CYS A 297 -41.36 3.13 -3.13
CA CYS A 297 -40.36 2.33 -3.83
C CYS A 297 -39.63 1.35 -2.90
N ILE A 298 -39.24 1.75 -1.69
CA ILE A 298 -38.54 0.85 -0.76
C ILE A 298 -39.47 -0.21 -0.18
N ARG A 299 -40.72 0.17 0.14
CA ARG A 299 -41.75 -0.80 0.58
C ARG A 299 -42.03 -1.86 -0.48
N GLU A 300 -42.08 -1.45 -1.74
CA GLU A 300 -42.25 -2.38 -2.85
C GLU A 300 -41.04 -3.32 -2.98
N CYS A 301 -39.81 -2.81 -2.82
CA CYS A 301 -38.60 -3.65 -2.79
C CYS A 301 -38.64 -4.68 -1.65
N ILE A 302 -39.03 -4.26 -0.44
CA ILE A 302 -39.18 -5.17 0.71
C ILE A 302 -40.24 -6.24 0.43
N ARG A 303 -41.38 -5.86 -0.15
CA ARG A 303 -42.47 -6.78 -0.50
C ARG A 303 -42.03 -7.83 -1.53
N VAL A 304 -41.33 -7.39 -2.58
CA VAL A 304 -40.78 -8.27 -3.62
C VAL A 304 -39.69 -9.18 -3.06
N ALA A 305 -38.74 -8.65 -2.30
CA ALA A 305 -37.68 -9.41 -1.66
C ALA A 305 -38.23 -10.46 -0.67
N SER A 306 -39.27 -10.12 0.09
CA SER A 306 -39.96 -11.05 1.00
C SER A 306 -40.62 -12.20 0.25
N ARG A 307 -41.15 -11.95 -0.96
CA ARG A 307 -41.67 -13.00 -1.83
C ARG A 307 -40.55 -13.87 -2.37
N TYR A 308 -39.44 -13.28 -2.81
CA TYR A 308 -38.28 -14.01 -3.30
C TYR A 308 -37.69 -14.93 -2.23
N ALA A 309 -37.71 -14.51 -0.97
CA ALA A 309 -37.25 -15.32 0.16
C ALA A 309 -37.94 -16.69 0.26
N GLN A 310 -39.21 -16.80 -0.16
CA GLN A 310 -40.00 -18.05 -0.11
C GLN A 310 -39.65 -19.07 -1.21
N SER A 311 -38.79 -18.69 -2.17
CA SER A 311 -38.32 -19.58 -3.23
C SER A 311 -36.84 -19.91 -3.08
N ASP A 312 -36.40 -21.02 -3.67
CA ASP A 312 -34.99 -21.42 -3.73
C ASP A 312 -34.27 -20.93 -5.01
N PHE A 313 -34.93 -20.11 -5.83
CA PHE A 313 -34.31 -19.55 -7.03
C PHE A 313 -33.23 -18.52 -6.70
N ASN A 314 -32.28 -18.39 -7.64
CA ASN A 314 -31.21 -17.40 -7.58
C ASN A 314 -31.79 -15.99 -7.62
N VAL A 315 -31.22 -15.11 -6.80
CA VAL A 315 -31.63 -13.69 -6.74
C VAL A 315 -30.46 -12.82 -7.18
N LEU A 316 -30.70 -11.95 -8.15
CA LEU A 316 -29.77 -10.91 -8.56
C LEU A 316 -30.25 -9.56 -8.01
N ILE A 317 -29.45 -8.94 -7.15
CA ILE A 317 -29.71 -7.63 -6.57
C ILE A 317 -28.90 -6.58 -7.34
N THR A 318 -29.59 -5.69 -8.06
CA THR A 318 -28.95 -4.58 -8.78
C THR A 318 -29.14 -3.27 -8.02
N GLY A 319 -28.19 -2.36 -8.15
CA GLY A 319 -28.33 -1.01 -7.64
C GLY A 319 -27.00 -0.35 -7.35
N GLU A 320 -27.00 0.97 -7.26
CA GLU A 320 -25.79 1.77 -7.05
C GLU A 320 -25.01 1.36 -5.78
N THR A 321 -23.74 1.78 -5.73
CA THR A 321 -22.92 1.56 -4.54
C THR A 321 -23.54 2.27 -3.33
N GLY A 322 -23.65 1.56 -2.20
CA GLY A 322 -24.16 2.12 -0.96
C GLY A 322 -25.69 2.16 -0.81
N THR A 323 -26.47 1.47 -1.67
CA THR A 323 -27.94 1.40 -1.54
C THR A 323 -28.44 0.39 -0.50
N GLY A 324 -27.57 -0.50 0.00
CA GLY A 324 -27.90 -1.52 1.01
C GLY A 324 -28.09 -2.95 0.46
N LYS A 325 -27.42 -3.33 -0.63
CA LYS A 325 -27.56 -4.66 -1.26
C LYS A 325 -27.33 -5.84 -0.30
N GLU A 326 -26.31 -5.75 0.56
CA GLU A 326 -26.01 -6.78 1.57
C GLU A 326 -27.13 -6.91 2.62
N LEU A 327 -27.71 -5.78 3.05
CA LEU A 327 -28.82 -5.76 4.00
C LEU A 327 -30.04 -6.52 3.44
N PHE A 328 -30.34 -6.31 2.15
CA PHE A 328 -31.38 -7.07 1.45
C PHE A 328 -31.03 -8.56 1.31
N ALA A 329 -29.79 -8.90 1.00
CA ALA A 329 -29.36 -10.30 0.89
C ALA A 329 -29.52 -11.07 2.22
N GLN A 330 -29.07 -10.48 3.32
CA GLN A 330 -29.24 -11.04 4.67
C GLN A 330 -30.72 -11.19 5.03
N SER A 331 -31.52 -10.16 4.73
CA SER A 331 -32.97 -10.18 5.00
C SER A 331 -33.70 -11.27 4.22
N ILE A 332 -33.34 -11.46 2.94
CA ILE A 332 -33.89 -12.54 2.09
C ILE A 332 -33.54 -13.91 2.69
N HIS A 333 -32.30 -14.11 3.12
CA HIS A 333 -31.89 -15.36 3.77
C HIS A 333 -32.68 -15.62 5.06
N ASN A 334 -32.76 -14.63 5.96
CA ASN A 334 -33.45 -14.74 7.25
C ASN A 334 -34.97 -14.97 7.12
N ALA A 335 -35.58 -14.48 6.03
CA ALA A 335 -36.98 -14.72 5.72
C ALA A 335 -37.24 -16.05 4.95
N SER A 336 -36.19 -16.80 4.60
CA SER A 336 -36.30 -18.02 3.79
C SER A 336 -36.45 -19.29 4.64
N PRO A 337 -36.82 -20.43 4.01
CA PRO A 337 -36.74 -21.75 4.66
C PRO A 337 -35.32 -22.13 5.12
N ARG A 338 -34.28 -21.52 4.51
CA ARG A 338 -32.86 -21.80 4.78
C ARG A 338 -32.26 -20.93 5.89
N ARG A 339 -33.08 -20.18 6.64
CA ARG A 339 -32.63 -19.26 7.71
C ARG A 339 -31.80 -19.91 8.83
N ALA A 340 -31.92 -21.23 9.00
CA ALA A 340 -31.16 -21.99 9.99
C ALA A 340 -29.81 -22.52 9.43
N GLY A 341 -29.62 -22.44 8.11
CA GLY A 341 -28.38 -22.81 7.43
C GLY A 341 -27.36 -21.68 7.38
N PRO A 342 -26.14 -21.95 6.88
CA PRO A 342 -25.09 -20.93 6.74
C PRO A 342 -25.47 -19.82 5.76
N PHE A 343 -25.06 -18.60 6.05
CA PHE A 343 -25.06 -17.43 5.17
C PHE A 343 -23.61 -16.99 4.93
N VAL A 344 -23.02 -17.44 3.82
CA VAL A 344 -21.63 -17.15 3.47
C VAL A 344 -21.55 -15.90 2.61
N VAL A 345 -20.76 -14.91 3.00
CA VAL A 345 -20.57 -13.66 2.24
C VAL A 345 -19.22 -13.65 1.53
N VAL A 346 -19.22 -13.29 0.24
CA VAL A 346 -18.01 -13.16 -0.57
C VAL A 346 -18.05 -11.85 -1.34
N ASN A 347 -17.03 -11.02 -1.20
CA ASN A 347 -16.83 -9.85 -2.05
C ASN A 347 -15.88 -10.21 -3.19
N CYS A 348 -16.40 -10.29 -4.42
CA CYS A 348 -15.64 -10.73 -5.59
C CYS A 348 -14.57 -9.70 -6.03
N ALA A 349 -14.70 -8.43 -5.64
CA ALA A 349 -13.75 -7.38 -5.97
C ALA A 349 -12.61 -7.23 -4.96
N ALA A 350 -12.74 -7.83 -3.78
CA ALA A 350 -11.75 -7.70 -2.69
C ALA A 350 -10.53 -8.61 -2.87
N LEU A 351 -10.63 -9.66 -3.69
CA LEU A 351 -9.62 -10.71 -3.81
C LEU A 351 -9.00 -10.74 -5.22
N PRO A 352 -7.67 -10.93 -5.33
CA PRO A 352 -7.01 -11.30 -6.59
C PRO A 352 -7.57 -12.62 -7.16
N GLU A 353 -7.50 -12.79 -8.48
CA GLU A 353 -8.09 -13.94 -9.21
C GLU A 353 -7.74 -15.31 -8.61
N SER A 354 -6.45 -15.58 -8.38
CA SER A 354 -5.99 -16.87 -7.83
C SER A 354 -6.49 -17.14 -6.40
N LEU A 355 -6.68 -16.09 -5.62
CA LEU A 355 -7.24 -16.20 -4.27
C LEU A 355 -8.75 -16.35 -4.32
N LEU A 356 -9.45 -15.60 -5.17
CA LEU A 356 -10.90 -15.74 -5.32
C LEU A 356 -11.29 -17.17 -5.73
N GLU A 357 -10.56 -17.76 -6.67
CA GLU A 357 -10.80 -19.12 -7.13
C GLU A 357 -10.60 -20.16 -6.02
N SER A 358 -9.49 -20.06 -5.28
CA SER A 358 -9.16 -20.99 -4.20
C SER A 358 -10.05 -20.82 -2.96
N GLU A 359 -10.54 -19.61 -2.67
CA GLU A 359 -11.53 -19.36 -1.63
C GLU A 359 -12.89 -19.95 -2.01
N LEU A 360 -13.39 -19.71 -3.22
CA LEU A 360 -14.73 -20.15 -3.63
C LEU A 360 -14.84 -21.67 -3.71
N PHE A 361 -13.90 -22.33 -4.38
CA PHE A 361 -14.00 -23.76 -4.70
C PHE A 361 -13.16 -24.66 -3.80
N GLY A 362 -12.21 -24.09 -3.03
CA GLY A 362 -11.27 -24.87 -2.22
C GLY A 362 -10.18 -25.51 -3.06
N TYR A 363 -9.23 -26.16 -2.40
CA TYR A 363 -8.12 -26.85 -3.05
C TYR A 363 -7.67 -28.09 -2.28
N ALA A 364 -7.21 -29.11 -2.98
CA ALA A 364 -6.60 -30.29 -2.37
C ALA A 364 -5.15 -30.03 -1.94
N SER A 365 -4.64 -30.88 -1.03
CA SER A 365 -3.26 -30.80 -0.60
C SER A 365 -2.31 -30.90 -1.80
N GLY A 366 -1.35 -29.97 -1.89
CA GLY A 366 -0.37 -29.95 -2.98
C GLY A 366 -0.89 -29.47 -4.35
N ALA A 367 -2.10 -28.89 -4.43
CA ALA A 367 -2.68 -28.41 -5.70
C ALA A 367 -1.85 -27.34 -6.43
N PHE A 368 -1.03 -26.56 -5.70
CA PHE A 368 -0.11 -25.56 -6.23
C PHE A 368 1.04 -25.29 -5.24
N THR A 369 2.08 -24.59 -5.68
CA THR A 369 3.21 -24.21 -4.81
C THR A 369 2.74 -23.27 -3.69
N GLY A 370 2.71 -23.75 -2.45
CA GLY A 370 2.16 -23.02 -1.29
C GLY A 370 0.76 -23.46 -0.85
N ALA A 371 0.19 -24.52 -1.44
CA ALA A 371 -1.03 -25.14 -0.94
C ALA A 371 -0.78 -25.78 0.44
N SER A 372 -1.65 -25.50 1.42
CA SER A 372 -1.59 -26.15 2.74
C SER A 372 -1.54 -27.68 2.61
N LYS A 373 -0.76 -28.35 3.47
CA LYS A 373 -0.68 -29.81 3.54
C LYS A 373 -2.03 -30.47 3.85
N SER A 374 -2.99 -29.74 4.41
CA SER A 374 -4.34 -30.22 4.70
C SER A 374 -5.38 -29.89 3.61
N GLY A 375 -5.01 -29.14 2.56
CA GLY A 375 -5.97 -28.53 1.66
C GLY A 375 -6.84 -27.46 2.33
N LYS A 376 -7.81 -26.92 1.59
CA LYS A 376 -8.78 -25.93 2.08
C LYS A 376 -10.18 -26.21 1.53
N VAL A 377 -11.18 -26.17 2.41
CA VAL A 377 -12.60 -26.30 2.03
C VAL A 377 -13.09 -24.98 1.44
N GLY A 378 -13.67 -25.04 0.24
CA GLY A 378 -14.21 -23.88 -0.46
C GLY A 378 -15.47 -23.31 0.18
N LEU A 379 -15.71 -22.01 -0.04
CA LEU A 379 -16.85 -21.27 0.49
C LEU A 379 -18.20 -21.81 -0.01
N PHE A 380 -18.26 -22.36 -1.24
CA PHE A 380 -19.46 -23.04 -1.72
C PHE A 380 -19.80 -24.29 -0.89
N ALA A 381 -18.80 -25.08 -0.49
CA ALA A 381 -19.00 -26.23 0.38
C ALA A 381 -19.38 -25.79 1.80
N GLN A 382 -18.82 -24.70 2.30
CA GLN A 382 -19.20 -24.11 3.60
C GLN A 382 -20.64 -23.57 3.61
N ALA A 383 -21.17 -23.16 2.45
CA ALA A 383 -22.54 -22.67 2.30
C ALA A 383 -23.58 -23.80 2.14
N HIS A 384 -23.17 -25.07 2.17
CA HIS A 384 -24.05 -26.22 1.98
C HIS A 384 -25.23 -26.21 2.97
N GLY A 385 -26.44 -26.43 2.47
CA GLY A 385 -27.69 -26.34 3.23
C GLY A 385 -28.16 -24.90 3.50
N GLY A 386 -27.44 -23.90 3.01
CA GLY A 386 -27.66 -22.49 3.30
C GLY A 386 -27.68 -21.60 2.06
N THR A 387 -27.06 -20.43 2.16
CA THR A 387 -27.03 -19.40 1.12
C THR A 387 -25.63 -18.81 1.00
N ILE A 388 -25.19 -18.59 -0.24
CA ILE A 388 -23.99 -17.82 -0.55
C ILE A 388 -24.39 -16.48 -1.16
N PHE A 389 -23.87 -15.40 -0.59
CA PHE A 389 -24.01 -14.04 -1.09
C PHE A 389 -22.72 -13.60 -1.78
N LEU A 390 -22.83 -13.28 -3.08
CA LEU A 390 -21.72 -12.83 -3.93
C LEU A 390 -21.88 -11.34 -4.21
N ASP A 391 -21.16 -10.49 -3.48
CA ASP A 391 -21.12 -9.05 -3.75
C ASP A 391 -20.15 -8.72 -4.88
N GLU A 392 -20.51 -7.71 -5.66
CA GLU A 392 -19.81 -7.28 -6.87
C GLU A 392 -19.52 -8.42 -7.87
N VAL A 393 -20.51 -9.29 -8.15
CA VAL A 393 -20.36 -10.45 -9.05
C VAL A 393 -19.82 -10.08 -10.44
N SER A 394 -20.09 -8.86 -10.91
CA SER A 394 -19.58 -8.30 -12.16
C SER A 394 -18.06 -8.10 -12.20
N ALA A 395 -17.37 -8.15 -11.05
CA ALA A 395 -15.92 -8.07 -10.94
C ALA A 395 -15.23 -9.44 -11.04
N MET A 396 -16.00 -10.53 -11.10
CA MET A 396 -15.47 -11.88 -11.17
C MET A 396 -14.71 -12.12 -12.50
N PRO A 397 -13.47 -12.65 -12.47
CA PRO A 397 -12.72 -13.02 -13.68
C PRO A 397 -13.44 -14.09 -14.51
N ILE A 398 -13.26 -14.10 -15.84
CA ILE A 398 -13.93 -15.04 -16.76
C ILE A 398 -13.65 -16.51 -16.40
N SER A 399 -12.41 -16.83 -16.01
CA SER A 399 -11.99 -18.16 -15.54
C SER A 399 -12.85 -18.66 -14.36
N VAL A 400 -13.06 -17.80 -13.37
CA VAL A 400 -13.88 -18.06 -12.19
C VAL A 400 -15.37 -18.12 -12.57
N GLN A 401 -15.83 -17.28 -13.50
CA GLN A 401 -17.20 -17.33 -14.01
C GLN A 401 -17.53 -18.67 -14.67
N GLN A 402 -16.60 -19.28 -15.42
CA GLN A 402 -16.80 -20.59 -16.05
C GLN A 402 -17.00 -21.70 -15.01
N ARG A 403 -16.21 -21.69 -13.93
CA ARG A 403 -16.37 -22.66 -12.85
C ARG A 403 -17.62 -22.40 -12.02
N PHE A 404 -17.95 -21.14 -11.78
CA PHE A 404 -19.18 -20.80 -11.09
C PHE A 404 -20.42 -21.21 -11.89
N LEU A 405 -20.40 -21.00 -13.21
CA LEU A 405 -21.43 -21.51 -14.11
C LEU A 405 -21.61 -23.02 -13.91
N ARG A 406 -20.52 -23.80 -13.94
CA ARG A 406 -20.56 -25.26 -13.68
C ARG A 406 -21.22 -25.60 -12.36
N VAL A 407 -20.86 -24.91 -11.27
CA VAL A 407 -21.49 -25.11 -9.95
C VAL A 407 -23.00 -24.88 -10.01
N LEU A 408 -23.48 -23.86 -10.72
CA LEU A 408 -24.91 -23.60 -10.89
C LEU A 408 -25.62 -24.66 -11.76
N GLU A 409 -24.92 -25.33 -12.69
CA GLU A 409 -25.52 -26.38 -13.53
C GLU A 409 -25.54 -27.73 -12.84
N THR A 410 -24.40 -28.13 -12.25
CA THR A 410 -24.21 -29.48 -11.71
C THR A 410 -24.62 -29.58 -10.26
N ARG A 411 -24.78 -28.45 -9.56
CA ARG A 411 -24.93 -28.40 -8.09
C ARG A 411 -23.82 -29.18 -7.38
N ALA A 412 -22.61 -29.10 -7.92
CA ALA A 412 -21.47 -29.78 -7.34
C ALA A 412 -20.21 -28.93 -7.49
N VAL A 413 -19.30 -29.05 -6.52
CA VAL A 413 -18.04 -28.33 -6.48
C VAL A 413 -16.89 -29.31 -6.68
N ARG A 414 -15.91 -28.89 -7.47
CA ARG A 414 -14.64 -29.59 -7.63
C ARG A 414 -13.51 -28.70 -7.10
N PRO A 415 -12.77 -29.11 -6.06
CA PRO A 415 -11.62 -28.37 -5.56
C PRO A 415 -10.51 -28.25 -6.60
N ILE A 416 -9.69 -27.21 -6.49
CA ILE A 416 -8.51 -27.05 -7.34
C ILE A 416 -7.53 -28.20 -7.07
N GLY A 417 -7.06 -28.86 -8.13
CA GLY A 417 -6.10 -29.95 -8.05
C GLY A 417 -6.68 -31.27 -7.51
N ASP A 418 -8.00 -31.38 -7.39
CA ASP A 418 -8.71 -32.62 -7.04
C ASP A 418 -9.70 -32.98 -8.15
N ASP A 419 -9.92 -34.29 -8.35
CA ASP A 419 -10.93 -34.82 -9.28
C ASP A 419 -12.22 -35.20 -8.57
N ARG A 420 -12.24 -35.15 -7.24
CA ARG A 420 -13.43 -35.43 -6.43
C ARG A 420 -14.47 -34.34 -6.59
N ILE A 421 -15.70 -34.77 -6.84
CA ILE A 421 -16.88 -33.93 -6.96
C ILE A 421 -17.64 -34.00 -5.64
N PHE A 422 -18.01 -32.84 -5.11
CA PHE A 422 -18.80 -32.71 -3.88
C PHE A 422 -20.16 -32.11 -4.22
N ASP A 423 -21.23 -32.87 -4.02
CA ASP A 423 -22.58 -32.36 -4.22
C ASP A 423 -22.90 -31.28 -3.18
N ILE A 424 -23.48 -30.18 -3.65
CA ILE A 424 -23.84 -29.06 -2.81
C ILE A 424 -25.29 -28.61 -3.04
N ASP A 425 -25.97 -28.27 -1.95
CA ASP A 425 -27.27 -27.62 -1.99
C ASP A 425 -27.13 -26.21 -1.42
N VAL A 426 -26.94 -25.23 -2.31
CA VAL A 426 -26.65 -23.84 -1.95
C VAL A 426 -27.56 -22.91 -2.74
N ARG A 427 -28.26 -22.03 -2.03
CA ARG A 427 -28.97 -20.92 -2.66
C ARG A 427 -28.00 -19.79 -2.97
N VAL A 428 -28.10 -19.20 -4.17
CA VAL A 428 -27.23 -18.08 -4.57
C VAL A 428 -28.00 -16.75 -4.53
N ILE A 429 -27.41 -15.76 -3.87
CA ILE A 429 -27.80 -14.36 -4.00
C ILE A 429 -26.59 -13.61 -4.54
N ALA A 430 -26.72 -12.95 -5.68
CA ALA A 430 -25.64 -12.16 -6.28
C ALA A 430 -26.00 -10.67 -6.26
N ALA A 431 -25.00 -9.80 -6.15
CA ALA A 431 -25.18 -8.36 -6.17
C ALA A 431 -24.21 -7.67 -7.14
N THR A 432 -24.68 -6.60 -7.77
CA THR A 432 -23.83 -5.74 -8.61
C THR A 432 -24.32 -4.29 -8.65
N ASN A 433 -23.41 -3.37 -8.93
CA ASN A 433 -23.66 -1.98 -9.25
C ASN A 433 -23.42 -1.63 -10.73
N ARG A 434 -23.04 -2.61 -11.56
CA ARG A 434 -22.78 -2.44 -12.98
C ARG A 434 -23.91 -3.06 -13.81
N ASP A 435 -24.09 -2.54 -15.02
CA ASP A 435 -24.98 -3.16 -15.98
C ASP A 435 -24.33 -4.43 -16.57
N ILE A 436 -24.81 -5.60 -16.16
CA ILE A 436 -24.31 -6.90 -16.64
C ILE A 436 -24.56 -7.06 -18.13
N ARG A 437 -25.65 -6.51 -18.69
CA ARG A 437 -25.96 -6.66 -20.13
C ARG A 437 -24.89 -6.01 -21.00
N SER A 438 -24.42 -4.83 -20.59
CA SER A 438 -23.28 -4.15 -21.22
C SER A 438 -21.98 -4.97 -21.11
N LEU A 439 -21.74 -5.64 -19.97
CA LEU A 439 -20.55 -6.48 -19.78
C LEU A 439 -20.60 -7.77 -20.61
N VAL A 440 -21.79 -8.33 -20.83
CA VAL A 440 -21.99 -9.46 -21.74
C VAL A 440 -21.68 -9.03 -23.18
N ALA A 441 -22.17 -7.86 -23.61
CA ALA A 441 -21.90 -7.33 -24.94
C ALA A 441 -20.40 -7.06 -25.17
N SER A 442 -19.65 -6.68 -24.13
CA SER A 442 -18.19 -6.47 -24.22
C SER A 442 -17.36 -7.74 -24.00
N GLY A 443 -17.98 -8.91 -23.80
CA GLY A 443 -17.28 -10.17 -23.52
C GLY A 443 -16.64 -10.27 -22.13
N ALA A 444 -16.93 -9.33 -21.22
CA ALA A 444 -16.41 -9.32 -19.85
C ALA A 444 -17.25 -10.15 -18.87
N PHE A 445 -18.44 -10.60 -19.29
CA PHE A 445 -19.31 -11.46 -18.51
C PHE A 445 -19.94 -12.55 -19.38
N LEU A 446 -20.02 -13.78 -18.89
CA LEU A 446 -20.58 -14.89 -19.64
C LEU A 446 -22.12 -14.78 -19.76
N PRO A 447 -22.69 -14.86 -20.98
CA PRO A 447 -24.14 -14.77 -21.18
C PRO A 447 -24.88 -15.88 -20.42
N ASP A 448 -24.39 -17.11 -20.47
CA ASP A 448 -25.01 -18.27 -19.82
C ASP A 448 -25.06 -18.12 -18.29
N LEU A 449 -24.00 -17.56 -17.69
CA LEU A 449 -23.97 -17.26 -16.27
C LEU A 449 -24.99 -16.17 -15.92
N PHE A 450 -25.10 -15.13 -16.74
CA PHE A 450 -26.07 -14.06 -16.53
C PHE A 450 -27.50 -14.61 -16.51
N TYR A 451 -27.88 -15.42 -17.50
CA TYR A 451 -29.23 -16.00 -17.56
C TYR A 451 -29.55 -16.92 -16.36
N ARG A 452 -28.55 -17.62 -15.80
CA ARG A 452 -28.74 -18.45 -14.59
C ARG A 452 -28.81 -17.63 -13.30
N LEU A 453 -28.23 -16.43 -13.26
CA LEU A 453 -28.30 -15.53 -12.11
C LEU A 453 -29.54 -14.64 -12.13
N ASP A 454 -29.96 -14.16 -13.30
CA ASP A 454 -31.07 -13.21 -13.51
C ASP A 454 -32.45 -13.91 -13.51
N VAL A 455 -32.67 -14.85 -12.59
CA VAL A 455 -33.97 -15.54 -12.44
C VAL A 455 -34.95 -14.66 -11.66
N LEU A 456 -34.50 -14.12 -10.52
CA LEU A 456 -35.26 -13.16 -9.71
C LEU A 456 -34.44 -11.88 -9.58
N ASN A 457 -34.91 -10.80 -10.22
CA ASN A 457 -34.20 -9.52 -10.24
C ASN A 457 -34.80 -8.53 -9.22
N LEU A 458 -33.98 -8.05 -8.31
CA LEU A 458 -34.35 -7.02 -7.34
C LEU A 458 -33.52 -5.76 -7.58
N ASN A 459 -34.14 -4.73 -8.15
CA ASN A 459 -33.49 -3.44 -8.37
C ASN A 459 -33.71 -2.48 -7.21
N LEU A 460 -32.63 -2.09 -6.53
CA LEU A 460 -32.68 -1.16 -5.40
C LEU A 460 -32.60 0.30 -5.86
N PRO A 461 -33.55 1.16 -5.46
CA PRO A 461 -33.55 2.56 -5.85
C PRO A 461 -32.42 3.34 -5.16
N PRO A 462 -31.76 4.26 -5.87
CA PRO A 462 -30.81 5.19 -5.27
C PRO A 462 -31.53 6.14 -4.31
N LEU A 463 -30.79 6.71 -3.35
CA LEU A 463 -31.34 7.53 -2.27
C LEU A 463 -32.04 8.80 -2.80
N ARG A 464 -31.55 9.36 -3.92
CA ARG A 464 -32.15 10.50 -4.61
C ARG A 464 -33.56 10.25 -5.17
N ASP A 465 -33.94 9.00 -5.41
CA ASP A 465 -35.29 8.63 -5.87
C ASP A 465 -36.24 8.38 -4.69
N ARG A 466 -35.70 8.34 -3.47
CA ARG A 466 -36.43 8.15 -2.20
C ARG A 466 -36.08 9.21 -1.17
N ARG A 467 -36.05 10.47 -1.58
CA ARG A 467 -35.68 11.62 -0.72
C ARG A 467 -36.51 11.71 0.57
N GLY A 468 -37.76 11.27 0.53
CA GLY A 468 -38.64 11.21 1.71
C GLY A 468 -38.13 10.28 2.83
N ASP A 469 -37.28 9.30 2.52
CA ASP A 469 -36.69 8.38 3.51
C ASP A 469 -35.48 8.99 4.23
N ILE A 470 -34.86 10.02 3.66
CA ILE A 470 -33.59 10.59 4.16
C ILE A 470 -33.70 11.07 5.62
N PRO A 471 -34.74 11.83 6.06
CA PRO A 471 -34.85 12.26 7.44
C PRO A 471 -34.94 11.08 8.43
N GLU A 472 -35.74 10.07 8.10
CA GLU A 472 -35.94 8.89 8.95
C GLU A 472 -34.63 8.09 9.09
N ILE A 473 -33.93 7.88 7.97
CA ILE A 473 -32.63 7.20 7.94
C ILE A 473 -31.60 7.99 8.75
N ALA A 474 -31.50 9.30 8.51
CA ALA A 474 -30.53 10.16 9.19
C ALA A 474 -30.77 10.21 10.70
N GLN A 475 -32.04 10.33 11.14
CA GLN A 475 -32.41 10.37 12.55
C GLN A 475 -32.10 9.04 13.27
N ARG A 476 -32.37 7.89 12.61
CA ARG A 476 -32.02 6.58 13.18
C ARG A 476 -30.51 6.43 13.34
N MET A 477 -29.74 6.82 12.32
CA MET A 477 -28.26 6.80 12.39
C MET A 477 -27.72 7.74 13.46
N LEU A 478 -28.30 8.93 13.61
CA LEU A 478 -27.92 9.90 14.63
C LEU A 478 -28.10 9.30 16.03
N THR A 479 -29.21 8.60 16.24
CA THR A 479 -29.53 7.91 17.50
C THR A 479 -28.58 6.72 17.73
N GLU A 480 -28.31 5.92 16.69
CA GLU A 480 -27.39 4.77 16.73
C GLU A 480 -25.96 5.19 17.12
N PHE A 481 -25.48 6.32 16.60
CA PHE A 481 -24.13 6.80 16.88
C PHE A 481 -24.02 7.66 18.14
N GLY A 482 -25.08 8.43 18.46
CA GLY A 482 -25.12 9.31 19.62
C GLY A 482 -25.29 8.57 20.95
N SER A 483 -25.74 7.31 20.96
CA SER A 483 -25.94 6.54 22.19
C SER A 483 -24.65 6.27 22.98
N ALA A 484 -23.48 6.49 22.37
CA ALA A 484 -22.18 6.29 23.02
C ALA A 484 -21.62 7.55 23.72
N ALA A 485 -22.19 8.75 23.51
CA ALA A 485 -21.66 10.00 24.06
C ALA A 485 -22.77 10.97 24.54
N PRO A 486 -22.70 11.50 25.79
CA PRO A 486 -23.74 12.38 26.35
C PRO A 486 -23.91 13.71 25.63
N GLN A 487 -22.89 14.17 24.90
CA GLN A 487 -22.84 15.47 24.22
C GLN A 487 -23.24 15.39 22.74
N SER A 488 -23.69 14.23 22.26
CA SER A 488 -24.07 14.08 20.85
C SER A 488 -25.38 14.79 20.51
N PRO A 489 -25.50 15.35 19.30
CA PRO A 489 -26.75 15.95 18.82
C PRO A 489 -27.89 14.91 18.83
N ARG A 490 -29.08 15.35 19.26
CA ARG A 490 -30.29 14.53 19.40
C ARG A 490 -31.21 14.59 18.19
N GLY A 491 -31.03 15.59 17.33
CA GLY A 491 -31.85 15.74 16.13
C GLY A 491 -31.25 16.71 15.11
N PHE A 492 -32.02 16.98 14.07
CA PHE A 492 -31.70 17.93 13.02
C PHE A 492 -32.70 19.08 13.04
N THR A 493 -32.24 20.29 12.72
CA THR A 493 -33.12 21.41 12.41
C THR A 493 -33.86 21.18 11.08
N GLU A 494 -35.02 21.81 10.89
CA GLU A 494 -35.78 21.69 9.61
C GLU A 494 -34.95 22.13 8.40
N ALA A 495 -34.18 23.21 8.55
CA ALA A 495 -33.28 23.71 7.53
C ALA A 495 -32.14 22.71 7.21
N ALA A 496 -31.63 21.99 8.21
CA ALA A 496 -30.66 20.92 8.00
C ALA A 496 -31.26 19.75 7.21
N LEU A 497 -32.48 19.32 7.57
CA LEU A 497 -33.19 18.25 6.87
C LEU A 497 -33.49 18.62 5.41
N ALA A 498 -33.86 19.86 5.13
CA ALA A 498 -34.07 20.36 3.77
C ALA A 498 -32.80 20.23 2.90
N ILE A 499 -31.63 20.54 3.46
CA ILE A 499 -30.33 20.37 2.77
C ILE A 499 -30.04 18.88 2.52
N LEU A 500 -30.23 18.02 3.53
CA LEU A 500 -30.04 16.59 3.38
C LEU A 500 -30.96 16.00 2.29
N GLN A 501 -32.22 16.44 2.22
CA GLN A 501 -33.17 15.99 1.20
C GLN A 501 -32.88 16.52 -0.21
N ALA A 502 -32.30 17.72 -0.32
CA ALA A 502 -31.99 18.35 -1.61
C ALA A 502 -30.73 17.77 -2.27
N TYR A 503 -29.82 17.18 -1.49
CA TYR A 503 -28.58 16.59 -1.99
C TYR A 503 -28.80 15.28 -2.74
N ASP A 504 -28.00 15.03 -3.78
CA ASP A 504 -28.20 13.88 -4.70
C ASP A 504 -27.62 12.55 -4.20
N TRP A 505 -26.81 12.56 -3.14
CA TRP A 505 -26.21 11.37 -2.50
C TRP A 505 -25.59 10.36 -3.47
N PRO A 506 -24.52 10.73 -4.21
CA PRO A 506 -23.84 9.82 -5.13
C PRO A 506 -23.31 8.53 -4.47
N GLY A 507 -23.00 8.55 -3.17
CA GLY A 507 -22.64 7.37 -2.38
C GLY A 507 -23.80 6.76 -1.58
N ASN A 508 -25.04 7.18 -1.85
CA ASN A 508 -26.28 6.68 -1.26
C ASN A 508 -26.22 6.64 0.28
N VAL A 509 -26.75 5.59 0.89
CA VAL A 509 -26.84 5.42 2.35
C VAL A 509 -25.46 5.35 3.00
N ARG A 510 -24.43 4.88 2.28
CA ARG A 510 -23.05 4.84 2.78
C ARG A 510 -22.46 6.24 2.96
N GLU A 511 -22.69 7.14 2.00
CA GLU A 511 -22.29 8.55 2.13
C GLU A 511 -23.08 9.25 3.23
N LEU A 512 -24.40 9.04 3.30
CA LEU A 512 -25.23 9.58 4.38
C LEU A 512 -24.74 9.12 5.75
N ARG A 513 -24.43 7.84 5.92
CA ARG A 513 -23.85 7.30 7.16
C ARG A 513 -22.56 8.03 7.56
N ASN A 514 -21.64 8.21 6.61
CA ASN A 514 -20.38 8.92 6.87
C ASN A 514 -20.59 10.38 7.25
N VAL A 515 -21.55 11.07 6.61
CA VAL A 515 -21.90 12.45 6.93
C VAL A 515 -22.50 12.55 8.34
N VAL A 516 -23.45 11.67 8.68
CA VAL A 516 -24.06 11.65 10.03
C VAL A 516 -23.02 11.33 11.10
N GLN A 517 -22.13 10.36 10.87
CA GLN A 517 -21.01 10.07 11.80
C GLN A 517 -20.13 11.30 12.05
N ARG A 518 -19.83 12.08 11.01
CA ARG A 518 -19.07 13.32 11.15
C ARG A 518 -19.84 14.35 11.99
N LEU A 519 -21.14 14.51 11.74
CA LEU A 519 -21.98 15.45 12.47
C LEU A 519 -22.08 15.09 13.96
N VAL A 520 -22.15 13.80 14.31
CA VAL A 520 -22.17 13.35 15.72
C VAL A 520 -20.92 13.77 16.49
N VAL A 521 -19.76 13.87 15.82
CA VAL A 521 -18.49 14.26 16.43
C VAL A 521 -18.26 15.77 16.40
N CYS A 522 -18.65 16.43 15.31
CA CYS A 522 -18.34 17.84 15.06
C CYS A 522 -19.42 18.81 15.56
N SER A 523 -20.62 18.33 15.89
CA SER A 523 -21.68 19.19 16.37
C SER A 523 -21.52 19.52 17.84
N GLU A 524 -21.59 20.82 18.13
CA GLU A 524 -21.48 21.37 19.49
C GLU A 524 -22.87 21.69 20.09
N SER A 525 -23.93 21.52 19.30
CA SER A 525 -25.32 21.84 19.66
C SER A 525 -26.19 20.60 19.84
N GLU A 526 -27.28 20.71 20.61
CA GLU A 526 -28.26 19.62 20.77
C GLU A 526 -28.96 19.23 19.47
N CYS A 527 -29.05 20.15 18.51
CA CYS A 527 -29.60 19.90 17.17
C CYS A 527 -28.60 20.32 16.09
N VAL A 528 -28.44 19.47 15.08
CA VAL A 528 -27.60 19.77 13.91
C VAL A 528 -28.24 20.86 13.06
N SER A 529 -27.49 21.93 12.84
CA SER A 529 -27.87 23.09 12.05
C SER A 529 -27.58 22.92 10.55
N ALA A 530 -28.21 23.78 9.74
CA ALA A 530 -28.00 23.82 8.29
C ALA A 530 -26.54 24.08 7.90
N SER A 531 -25.83 24.94 8.65
CA SER A 531 -24.43 25.27 8.39
C SER A 531 -23.52 24.08 8.67
N GLU A 532 -23.77 23.31 9.73
CA GLU A 532 -23.02 22.09 10.04
C GLU A 532 -23.20 21.01 8.97
N VAL A 533 -24.43 20.79 8.49
CA VAL A 533 -24.69 19.88 7.36
C VAL A 533 -23.97 20.35 6.09
N ALA A 534 -24.06 21.64 5.76
CA ALA A 534 -23.40 22.18 4.57
C ALA A 534 -21.87 22.10 4.66
N ASN A 535 -21.30 22.31 5.85
CA ASN A 535 -19.88 22.10 6.13
C ASN A 535 -19.51 20.63 5.97
N ALA A 536 -20.29 19.70 6.54
CA ALA A 536 -20.05 18.27 6.44
C ALA A 536 -20.14 17.75 5.00
N LEU A 537 -21.01 18.33 4.17
CA LEU A 537 -21.14 18.02 2.74
C LEU A 537 -20.11 18.76 1.86
N GLY A 538 -19.33 19.69 2.42
CA GLY A 538 -18.36 20.49 1.64
C GLY A 538 -19.00 21.50 0.69
N ILE A 539 -20.24 21.94 0.98
CA ILE A 539 -21.03 22.90 0.19
C ILE A 539 -21.19 24.26 0.87
N ALA A 540 -20.44 24.51 1.96
CA ALA A 540 -20.49 25.71 2.80
C ALA A 540 -20.40 27.04 2.02
N ASN A 541 -19.68 27.08 0.89
CA ASN A 541 -19.54 28.29 0.06
C ASN A 541 -20.78 28.62 -0.80
N HIS A 542 -21.89 27.90 -0.66
CA HIS A 542 -23.09 28.08 -1.48
C HIS A 542 -24.41 28.23 -0.71
N LEU A 543 -24.37 28.37 0.62
CA LEU A 543 -25.57 28.80 1.35
C LEU A 543 -25.78 30.31 1.14
N PRO A 544 -27.00 30.77 0.80
CA PRO A 544 -27.36 32.16 1.00
C PRO A 544 -27.13 32.47 2.48
N ARG A 545 -26.30 33.48 2.79
CA ARG A 545 -26.26 34.02 4.16
C ARG A 545 -27.68 34.46 4.53
N PRO A 546 -28.12 34.28 5.79
CA PRO A 546 -29.32 34.95 6.27
C PRO A 546 -29.12 36.44 6.04
N ILE A 547 -29.98 37.05 5.23
CA ILE A 547 -30.04 38.50 5.12
C ILE A 547 -30.69 38.96 6.43
N GLU A 548 -29.89 39.54 7.31
CA GLU A 548 -30.41 40.39 8.37
C GLU A 548 -31.13 41.58 7.73
N GLU A 549 -32.28 41.89 8.30
CA GLU A 549 -33.33 42.80 7.86
C GLU A 549 -32.83 44.13 7.26
N ALA A 550 -33.19 44.41 6.00
CA ALA A 550 -33.41 45.77 5.51
C ALA A 550 -34.20 45.77 4.19
N GLY A 551 -35.47 46.16 4.27
CA GLY A 551 -36.16 47.02 3.29
C GLY A 551 -36.62 46.43 1.96
N ASP A 552 -37.93 46.51 1.71
CA ASP A 552 -38.61 46.34 0.43
C ASP A 552 -37.92 47.04 -0.75
N ALA A 553 -37.60 46.29 -1.82
CA ALA A 553 -37.71 46.73 -3.22
C ALA A 553 -37.46 45.56 -4.20
N ASP A 554 -38.29 45.52 -5.24
CA ASP A 554 -38.39 44.56 -6.36
C ASP A 554 -37.04 44.33 -7.12
N PRO A 555 -36.70 43.13 -7.64
CA PRO A 555 -35.41 42.90 -8.29
C PRO A 555 -35.44 43.19 -9.80
N ASP A 556 -34.63 44.18 -10.20
CA ASP A 556 -34.34 44.61 -11.56
C ASP A 556 -33.51 43.56 -12.38
N PRO A 557 -33.72 43.39 -13.71
CA PRO A 557 -33.07 42.38 -14.55
C PRO A 557 -31.54 42.49 -14.70
N ALA A 558 -30.92 43.59 -14.27
CA ALA A 558 -29.48 43.82 -14.40
C ALA A 558 -28.61 42.84 -13.58
N THR A 559 -29.13 42.32 -12.47
CA THR A 559 -28.40 41.43 -11.56
C THR A 559 -28.18 40.01 -12.13
N ARG A 560 -28.94 39.64 -13.17
CA ARG A 560 -28.77 38.35 -13.87
C ARG A 560 -27.58 38.35 -14.82
N ASN A 561 -27.32 39.48 -15.49
CA ASN A 561 -26.22 39.60 -16.47
C ASN A 561 -24.83 39.63 -15.81
N LEU A 562 -24.70 40.22 -14.62
CA LEU A 562 -23.44 40.25 -13.87
C LEU A 562 -23.00 38.86 -13.36
N LYS A 563 -23.95 37.96 -13.04
CA LYS A 563 -23.64 36.59 -12.59
C LYS A 563 -23.20 35.65 -13.72
N LEU A 564 -23.61 35.93 -14.96
CA LEU A 564 -23.17 35.20 -16.15
C LEU A 564 -21.73 35.61 -16.54
N SER A 565 -21.47 36.92 -16.60
CA SER A 565 -20.13 37.48 -16.89
C SER A 565 -19.04 37.00 -15.92
N ALA A 566 -19.34 36.92 -14.62
CA ALA A 566 -18.37 36.45 -13.62
C ALA A 566 -18.04 34.95 -13.74
N ARG A 567 -18.99 34.13 -14.22
CA ARG A 567 -18.79 32.68 -14.43
C ARG A 567 -17.95 32.40 -15.67
N GLU A 568 -18.15 33.18 -16.73
CA GLU A 568 -17.38 33.08 -17.97
C GLU A 568 -15.91 33.45 -17.74
N ALA A 569 -15.65 34.55 -17.02
CA ALA A 569 -14.29 34.97 -16.66
C ALA A 569 -13.56 33.96 -15.75
N GLU A 570 -14.28 33.35 -14.80
CA GLU A 570 -13.70 32.32 -13.92
C GLU A 570 -13.34 31.05 -14.71
N LEU A 571 -14.18 30.66 -15.67
CA LEU A 571 -13.93 29.48 -16.50
C LEU A 571 -12.75 29.68 -17.45
N GLU A 572 -12.63 30.85 -18.08
CA GLU A 572 -11.52 31.17 -18.97
C GLU A 572 -10.17 31.09 -18.24
N SER A 573 -10.13 31.59 -17.00
CA SER A 573 -8.98 31.44 -16.10
C SER A 573 -8.64 29.98 -15.81
N ILE A 574 -9.65 29.14 -15.56
CA ILE A 574 -9.46 27.70 -15.29
C ILE A 574 -8.93 26.96 -16.51
N LEU A 575 -9.46 27.24 -17.70
CA LEU A 575 -9.04 26.59 -18.95
C LEU A 575 -7.61 26.98 -19.31
N ARG A 576 -7.25 28.27 -19.16
CA ARG A 576 -5.88 28.76 -19.35
C ARG A 576 -4.88 28.05 -18.43
N VAL A 577 -5.19 27.93 -17.13
CA VAL A 577 -4.31 27.26 -16.17
C VAL A 577 -4.21 25.75 -16.45
N LEU A 578 -5.25 25.12 -17.00
CA LEU A 578 -5.20 23.72 -17.42
C LEU A 578 -4.25 23.51 -18.61
N ASP A 579 -4.27 24.42 -19.56
CA ASP A 579 -3.42 24.39 -20.76
C ASP A 579 -1.95 24.63 -20.39
N GLU A 580 -1.68 25.64 -19.54
CA GLU A 580 -0.34 25.90 -18.99
C GLU A 580 0.20 24.73 -18.15
N CYS A 581 -0.67 23.84 -17.65
CA CYS A 581 -0.31 22.64 -16.90
C CYS A 581 -0.32 21.35 -17.75
N GLY A 582 -0.40 21.46 -19.09
CA GLY A 582 -0.37 20.32 -20.01
C GLY A 582 -1.51 19.33 -19.80
N GLY A 583 -2.70 19.81 -19.39
CA GLY A 583 -3.87 18.98 -19.11
C GLY A 583 -3.84 18.25 -17.77
N SER A 584 -2.80 18.43 -16.95
CA SER A 584 -2.72 17.81 -15.63
C SER A 584 -3.64 18.49 -14.61
N ARG A 585 -4.83 17.89 -14.41
CA ARG A 585 -5.86 18.37 -13.47
C ARG A 585 -5.37 18.52 -12.02
N THR A 586 -4.37 17.72 -11.62
CA THR A 586 -3.80 17.80 -10.26
C THR A 586 -2.91 19.03 -10.09
N LEU A 587 -2.10 19.36 -11.10
CA LEU A 587 -1.26 20.56 -11.12
C LEU A 587 -2.12 21.82 -11.27
N ALA A 588 -3.12 21.79 -12.16
CA ALA A 588 -4.06 22.89 -12.34
C ALA A 588 -4.84 23.21 -11.05
N ALA A 589 -5.34 22.19 -10.33
CA ALA A 589 -6.05 22.38 -9.06
C ALA A 589 -5.16 23.03 -7.99
N ARG A 590 -3.89 22.61 -7.87
CA ARG A 590 -2.91 23.23 -6.96
C ARG A 590 -2.64 24.68 -7.32
N ARG A 591 -2.46 24.99 -8.62
CA ARG A 591 -2.13 26.33 -9.09
C ARG A 591 -3.31 27.31 -8.96
N LEU A 592 -4.54 26.80 -9.05
CA LEU A 592 -5.78 27.55 -8.83
C LEU A 592 -6.19 27.67 -7.35
N GLY A 593 -5.47 27.01 -6.42
CA GLY A 593 -5.82 27.02 -5.00
C GLY A 593 -7.14 26.31 -4.65
N ILE A 594 -7.63 25.42 -5.52
CA ILE A 594 -8.90 24.70 -5.35
C ILE A 594 -8.68 23.19 -5.26
N SER A 595 -9.63 22.46 -4.65
CA SER A 595 -9.57 21.00 -4.62
C SER A 595 -9.74 20.41 -6.02
N ARG A 596 -9.16 19.22 -6.26
CA ARG A 596 -9.33 18.47 -7.53
C ARG A 596 -10.81 18.17 -7.84
N VAL A 597 -11.62 17.98 -6.80
CA VAL A 597 -13.07 17.72 -6.91
C VAL A 597 -13.80 19.00 -7.34
N THR A 598 -13.40 20.16 -6.81
CA THR A 598 -13.93 21.48 -7.20
C THR A 598 -13.61 21.81 -8.66
N LEU A 599 -12.38 21.55 -9.09
CA LEU A 599 -11.95 21.73 -10.49
C LEU A 599 -12.78 20.83 -11.43
N TRP A 600 -12.97 19.56 -11.07
CA TRP A 600 -13.75 18.62 -11.87
C TRP A 600 -15.23 19.01 -11.96
N ARG A 601 -15.83 19.49 -10.85
CA ARG A 601 -17.21 19.98 -10.83
C ARG A 601 -17.41 21.20 -11.75
N LYS A 602 -16.48 22.15 -11.75
CA LYS A 602 -16.54 23.35 -12.60
C LYS A 602 -16.40 23.01 -14.09
N LEU A 603 -15.49 22.10 -14.44
CA LEU A 603 -15.34 21.61 -15.82
C LEU A 603 -16.57 20.82 -16.30
N ARG A 604 -17.19 20.02 -15.43
CA ARG A 604 -18.36 19.19 -15.78
C ARG A 604 -19.62 20.02 -16.02
N ALA A 605 -19.84 21.06 -15.20
CA ALA A 605 -20.94 22.00 -15.37
C ALA A 605 -20.85 22.75 -16.72
N TYR A 606 -19.63 23.04 -17.18
CA TYR A 606 -19.43 23.66 -18.50
C TYR A 606 -19.74 22.70 -19.65
N VAL A 607 -19.27 21.44 -19.58
CA VAL A 607 -19.55 20.45 -20.62
C VAL A 607 -21.05 20.18 -20.76
N SER A 608 -21.83 20.25 -19.66
CA SER A 608 -23.29 20.14 -19.73
C SER A 608 -23.99 21.37 -20.32
N ASP A 609 -23.43 22.56 -20.16
CA ASP A 609 -23.99 23.80 -20.71
C ASP A 609 -23.58 24.04 -22.18
N SER A 610 -22.43 23.51 -22.64
CA SER A 610 -21.99 23.61 -24.04
C SER A 610 -22.62 22.57 -24.98
N THR A 611 -23.41 21.63 -24.44
CA THR A 611 -24.15 20.62 -25.20
C THR A 611 -25.65 20.93 -25.30
N ARG A 612 -26.04 22.20 -25.08
CA ARG A 612 -27.42 22.69 -25.18
C ARG A 612 -27.59 23.78 -26.23
#